data_AF-A0A6G5A039-F1
#
_entry.id   AF-A0A6G5A039-F1
#
_cell.length_a   1.000
_cell.length_b   1.000
_cell.length_c   1.000
_cell.angle_alpha   90.00
_cell.angle_beta   90.00
_cell.angle_gamma   90.00
#
_symmetry.space_group_name_H-M   'P 1'
#
loop_
_entity.id
_entity.type
_entity.pdbx_description
1 polymer ?
#
loop_
_entity_poly.entity_id
_entity_poly.type
_entity_poly.pdbx_seq_one_letter_code
_entity_poly.pdbx_strand_id
1 'polypeptide(L)'
;MLVRCRGYLVSCVKSLLKRLPSNLELFENFKFLRPCYVRDASFSTFHKVISMVTAPCSTSILESEYVSLQAMHSSLALSNNVSEFWRAVAKATNSVGEALFPNLSAMVFALLCLPASNAAVERVFSLVTVTKTDHRNKLTVRNLEMILHVRCGLKEYFGCCNNFKPSERFLEKFNSAVMYEV
;
A
#
# COMPACT_ATOMS: atom_id res chain seq x y z
N MET A 1 -38.44 -9.63 -10.51
CA MET A 1 -37.17 -9.91 -9.80
C MET A 1 -36.00 -9.04 -10.32
N LEU A 2 -35.77 -8.98 -11.64
CA LEU A 2 -34.67 -8.22 -12.27
C LEU A 2 -34.63 -6.71 -11.96
N VAL A 3 -35.78 -6.04 -11.85
CA VAL A 3 -35.85 -4.59 -11.54
C VAL A 3 -35.33 -4.28 -10.13
N ARG A 4 -35.56 -5.18 -9.16
CA ARG A 4 -35.05 -5.04 -7.80
C ARG A 4 -33.54 -5.27 -7.73
N CYS A 5 -33.02 -6.27 -8.46
CA CYS A 5 -31.58 -6.50 -8.57
C CYS A 5 -30.86 -5.30 -9.19
N ARG A 6 -31.41 -4.73 -10.26
CA ARG A 6 -30.90 -3.50 -10.88
C ARG A 6 -30.93 -2.32 -9.91
N GLY A 7 -32.06 -2.11 -9.20
CA GLY A 7 -32.18 -1.05 -8.20
C GLY A 7 -31.17 -1.19 -7.06
N TYR A 8 -30.93 -2.42 -6.59
CA TYR A 8 -29.91 -2.72 -5.60
C TYR A 8 -28.49 -2.39 -6.12
N LEU A 9 -28.12 -2.88 -7.31
CA LEU A 9 -26.80 -2.61 -7.91
C LEU A 9 -26.56 -1.11 -8.10
N VAL A 10 -27.55 -0.35 -8.57
CA VAL A 10 -27.46 1.11 -8.71
C VAL A 10 -27.23 1.78 -7.35
N SER A 11 -27.95 1.37 -6.31
CA SER A 11 -27.76 1.89 -4.94
C SER A 11 -26.40 1.52 -4.35
N CYS A 12 -25.88 0.32 -4.63
CA CYS A 12 -24.54 -0.10 -4.27
C CYS A 12 -23.49 0.80 -4.94
N VAL A 13 -23.59 1.01 -6.26
CA VAL A 13 -22.65 1.88 -7.00
C VAL A 13 -22.70 3.31 -6.46
N LYS A 14 -23.88 3.88 -6.23
CA LYS A 14 -24.02 5.21 -5.62
C LYS A 14 -23.37 5.29 -4.23
N SER A 15 -23.50 4.24 -3.43
CA SER A 15 -22.90 4.18 -2.09
C SER A 15 -21.37 4.04 -2.16
N LEU A 16 -20.86 3.28 -3.14
CA LEU A 16 -19.42 3.19 -3.42
C LEU A 16 -18.86 4.54 -3.87
N LEU A 17 -19.52 5.22 -4.81
CA LEU A 17 -19.13 6.55 -5.28
C LEU A 17 -19.10 7.57 -4.14
N LYS A 18 -20.05 7.53 -3.20
CA LYS A 18 -20.04 8.39 -1.99
C LYS A 18 -18.86 8.13 -1.04
N ARG A 19 -18.29 6.92 -1.06
CA ARG A 19 -17.14 6.53 -0.23
C ARG A 19 -15.80 6.74 -0.91
N LEU A 20 -15.81 7.09 -2.21
CA LEU A 20 -14.59 7.54 -2.87
C LEU A 20 -14.18 8.89 -2.28
N PRO A 21 -12.89 9.07 -1.99
CA PRO A 21 -12.43 10.32 -1.45
C PRO A 21 -12.52 11.44 -2.50
N SER A 22 -12.70 12.68 -2.06
CA SER A 22 -12.81 13.86 -2.94
C SER A 22 -11.55 14.14 -3.75
N ASN A 23 -10.43 13.52 -3.39
CA ASN A 23 -9.15 13.61 -4.07
C ASN A 23 -9.02 12.61 -5.23
N LEU A 24 -10.14 12.14 -5.81
CA LEU A 24 -10.13 11.22 -6.94
C LEU A 24 -9.34 11.77 -8.15
N GLU A 25 -9.39 13.09 -8.34
CA GLU A 25 -8.61 13.83 -9.35
C GLU A 25 -7.09 13.62 -9.18
N LEU A 26 -6.59 13.36 -7.97
CA LEU A 26 -5.18 13.02 -7.75
C LEU A 26 -4.83 11.70 -8.44
N PHE A 27 -5.70 10.69 -8.33
CA PHE A 27 -5.45 9.37 -8.90
C PHE A 27 -5.50 9.38 -10.43
N GLU A 28 -6.21 10.34 -11.05
CA GLU A 28 -6.14 10.55 -12.50
C GLU A 28 -4.73 10.97 -12.94
N ASN A 29 -4.03 11.73 -12.10
CA ASN A 29 -2.64 12.11 -12.35
C ASN A 29 -1.66 10.96 -12.13
N PHE A 30 -2.05 9.85 -11.48
CA PHE A 30 -1.18 8.69 -11.24
C PHE A 30 -1.07 7.73 -12.44
N LYS A 31 -1.59 8.10 -13.63
CA LYS A 31 -1.46 7.30 -14.84
C LYS A 31 0.00 6.96 -15.16
N PHE A 32 0.93 7.87 -14.88
CA PHE A 32 2.37 7.67 -15.11
C PHE A 32 2.99 6.52 -14.28
N LEU A 33 2.32 6.06 -13.21
CA LEU A 33 2.75 4.90 -12.42
C LEU A 33 2.57 3.59 -13.20
N ARG A 34 1.73 3.55 -14.24
CA ARG A 34 1.53 2.32 -15.00
C ARG A 34 2.66 2.14 -16.01
N PRO A 35 3.23 0.92 -16.12
CA PRO A 35 4.33 0.65 -17.04
C PRO A 35 4.01 1.08 -18.48
N CYS A 36 2.78 0.89 -18.94
CA CYS A 36 2.35 1.27 -20.29
C CYS A 36 2.37 2.78 -20.56
N TYR A 37 2.17 3.62 -19.55
CA TYR A 37 2.13 5.07 -19.71
C TYR A 37 3.45 5.75 -19.40
N VAL A 38 4.46 5.04 -18.88
CA VAL A 38 5.77 5.65 -18.56
C VAL A 38 6.37 6.33 -19.79
N ARG A 39 6.30 5.69 -20.96
CA ARG A 39 6.84 6.22 -22.22
C ARG A 39 6.08 7.45 -22.72
N ASP A 40 4.76 7.44 -22.60
CA ASP A 40 3.86 8.43 -23.21
C ASP A 40 3.42 9.53 -22.23
N ALA A 41 3.82 9.45 -20.96
CA ALA A 41 3.40 10.40 -19.93
C ALA A 41 3.98 11.80 -20.18
N SER A 42 3.09 12.80 -20.17
CA SER A 42 3.50 14.20 -20.23
C SER A 42 4.12 14.66 -18.91
N PHE A 43 5.17 15.48 -19.01
CA PHE A 43 5.79 16.11 -17.83
C PHE A 43 4.80 16.96 -17.03
N SER A 44 3.77 17.53 -17.68
CA SER A 44 2.75 18.33 -17.00
C SER A 44 2.00 17.56 -15.89
N THR A 45 1.75 16.25 -16.10
CA THR A 45 1.12 15.38 -15.11
C THR A 45 2.10 15.02 -13.99
N PHE A 46 3.36 14.78 -14.35
CA PHE A 46 4.43 14.46 -13.41
C PHE A 46 4.70 15.61 -12.43
N HIS A 47 4.81 16.85 -12.91
CA HIS A 47 5.01 18.02 -12.05
C HIS A 47 3.82 18.26 -11.11
N LYS A 48 2.57 18.06 -11.57
CA LYS A 48 1.39 18.16 -10.70
C LYS A 48 1.51 17.21 -9.52
N VAL A 49 1.90 15.96 -9.78
CA VAL A 49 2.06 14.96 -8.71
C VAL A 49 3.21 15.31 -7.78
N ILE A 50 4.36 15.77 -8.30
CA ILE A 50 5.48 16.23 -7.48
C ILE A 50 5.07 17.40 -6.59
N SER A 51 4.28 18.35 -7.09
CA SER A 51 3.81 19.49 -6.29
C SER A 51 2.85 19.09 -5.15
N MET A 52 2.21 17.93 -5.27
CA MET A 52 1.23 17.42 -4.31
C MET A 52 1.85 16.51 -3.24
N VAL A 53 3.10 16.07 -3.43
CA VAL A 53 3.78 15.14 -2.53
C VAL A 53 5.08 15.76 -2.05
N THR A 54 5.45 15.54 -0.79
CA THR A 54 6.77 15.91 -0.29
C THR A 54 7.84 15.12 -1.05
N ALA A 55 8.44 15.76 -2.05
CA ALA A 55 9.48 15.15 -2.86
C ALA A 55 10.76 14.94 -2.02
N PRO A 56 11.46 13.80 -2.20
CA PRO A 56 12.70 13.52 -1.48
C PRO A 56 13.88 14.41 -1.95
N CYS A 57 13.77 15.02 -3.13
CA CYS A 57 14.79 15.86 -3.74
C CYS A 57 14.15 16.94 -4.64
N SER A 58 14.97 17.76 -5.31
CA SER A 58 14.48 18.79 -6.25
C SER A 58 13.75 18.18 -7.45
N THR A 59 12.80 18.92 -8.00
CA THR A 59 12.01 18.49 -9.16
C THR A 59 12.88 18.14 -10.37
N SER A 60 13.95 18.91 -10.58
CA SER A 60 14.92 18.71 -11.67
C SER A 60 15.60 17.34 -11.63
N ILE A 61 15.93 16.83 -10.44
CA ILE A 61 16.57 15.51 -10.28
C ILE A 61 15.56 14.42 -10.63
N LEU A 62 14.32 14.52 -10.11
CA LEU A 62 13.25 13.58 -10.43
C LEU A 62 12.92 13.54 -11.92
N GLU A 63 12.91 14.69 -12.59
CA GLU A 63 12.70 14.77 -14.03
C GLU A 63 13.82 14.09 -14.80
N SER A 64 15.08 14.30 -14.40
CA SER A 64 16.23 13.65 -15.05
C SER A 64 16.20 12.13 -14.91
N GLU A 65 15.85 11.62 -13.73
CA GLU A 65 15.65 10.19 -13.48
C GLU A 65 14.48 9.65 -14.33
N TYR A 66 13.39 10.42 -14.43
CA TYR A 66 12.22 10.03 -15.21
C TYR A 66 12.49 9.96 -16.72
N VAL A 67 13.19 10.95 -17.29
CA VAL A 67 13.64 10.94 -18.70
C VAL A 67 14.53 9.72 -18.97
N SER A 68 15.46 9.45 -18.06
CA SER A 68 16.36 8.29 -18.17
C SER A 68 15.59 6.97 -18.14
N LEU A 69 14.56 6.87 -17.30
CA LEU A 69 13.66 5.72 -17.25
C LEU A 69 12.87 5.55 -18.56
N GLN A 70 12.39 6.64 -19.16
CA GLN A 70 11.68 6.59 -20.44
C GLN A 70 12.57 6.03 -21.55
N ALA A 71 13.84 6.43 -21.60
CA ALA A 71 14.82 5.90 -22.55
C ALA A 71 15.13 4.40 -22.32
N MET A 72 15.21 3.97 -21.07
CA MET A 72 15.45 2.57 -20.68
C MET A 72 14.17 1.72 -20.55
N HIS A 73 13.01 2.26 -20.91
CA HIS A 73 11.72 1.60 -20.66
C HIS A 73 11.65 0.20 -21.30
N SER A 74 12.12 0.07 -22.55
CA SER A 74 12.08 -1.20 -23.29
C SER A 74 12.91 -2.32 -22.65
N SER A 75 13.98 -1.99 -21.90
CA SER A 75 14.83 -2.99 -21.22
C SER A 75 14.32 -3.36 -19.82
N LEU A 76 13.50 -2.50 -19.21
CA LEU A 76 12.98 -2.66 -17.85
C LEU A 76 11.50 -3.11 -17.81
N ALA A 77 10.77 -3.01 -18.91
CA ALA A 77 9.36 -3.38 -19.03
C ALA A 77 9.14 -4.91 -19.03
N LEU A 78 9.47 -5.55 -17.91
CA LEU A 78 9.40 -7.00 -17.70
C LEU A 78 7.97 -7.48 -17.41
N SER A 79 7.10 -6.62 -16.88
CA SER A 79 5.71 -6.97 -16.61
C SER A 79 4.77 -5.75 -16.65
N ASN A 80 3.49 -6.01 -16.95
CA ASN A 80 2.42 -5.03 -16.85
C ASN A 80 1.96 -4.79 -15.40
N ASN A 81 2.48 -5.56 -14.45
CA ASN A 81 2.17 -5.39 -13.04
C ASN A 81 2.95 -4.18 -12.49
N VAL A 82 2.23 -3.19 -11.99
CA VAL A 82 2.78 -1.94 -11.45
C VAL A 82 3.83 -2.22 -10.36
N SER A 83 3.54 -3.12 -9.42
CA SER A 83 4.42 -3.42 -8.28
C SER A 83 5.71 -4.11 -8.71
N GLU A 84 5.63 -5.02 -9.67
CA GLU A 84 6.80 -5.74 -10.20
C GLU A 84 7.69 -4.82 -11.06
N PHE A 85 7.07 -4.00 -11.91
CA PHE A 85 7.79 -3.02 -12.73
C PHE A 85 8.58 -2.04 -11.85
N TRP A 86 7.94 -1.38 -10.87
CA TRP A 86 8.64 -0.44 -10.00
C TRP A 86 9.66 -1.12 -9.09
N ARG A 87 9.47 -2.41 -8.75
CA ARG A 87 10.49 -3.22 -8.09
C ARG A 87 11.71 -3.46 -8.99
N ALA A 88 11.52 -3.67 -10.29
CA ALA A 88 12.62 -3.81 -11.25
C ALA A 88 13.37 -2.48 -11.42
N VAL A 89 12.63 -1.37 -11.57
CA VAL A 89 13.20 -0.01 -11.63
C VAL A 89 14.03 0.31 -10.39
N ALA A 90 13.51 0.01 -9.19
CA ALA A 90 14.23 0.24 -7.94
C ALA A 90 15.50 -0.62 -7.78
N LYS A 91 15.57 -1.77 -8.45
CA LYS A 91 16.73 -2.67 -8.45
C LYS A 91 17.71 -2.39 -9.58
N ALA A 92 17.38 -1.50 -10.51
CA ALA A 92 18.24 -1.19 -11.64
C ALA A 92 19.46 -0.42 -11.14
N THR A 93 20.66 -0.96 -11.38
CA THR A 93 21.93 -0.38 -10.95
C THR A 93 22.84 -0.06 -12.12
N ASN A 94 23.70 0.95 -11.96
CA ASN A 94 24.77 1.24 -12.90
C ASN A 94 25.89 0.18 -12.80
N SER A 95 26.91 0.30 -13.66
CA SER A 95 28.09 -0.59 -13.67
C SER A 95 28.90 -0.56 -12.36
N VAL A 96 28.70 0.45 -11.53
CA VAL A 96 29.36 0.64 -10.22
C VAL A 96 28.50 0.09 -9.07
N GLY A 97 27.28 -0.39 -9.35
CA GLY A 97 26.36 -0.96 -8.37
C GLY A 97 25.47 0.07 -7.65
N GLU A 98 25.50 1.33 -8.06
CA GLU A 98 24.62 2.37 -7.51
C GLU A 98 23.25 2.33 -8.18
N ALA A 99 22.19 2.62 -7.43
CA ALA A 99 20.83 2.66 -7.95
C ALA A 99 20.67 3.76 -9.01
N LEU A 100 20.03 3.42 -10.14
CA LEU A 100 19.82 4.35 -11.26
C LEU A 100 18.68 5.35 -11.00
N PHE A 101 17.68 4.96 -10.20
CA PHE A 101 16.47 5.76 -9.95
C PHE A 101 16.09 5.84 -8.46
N PRO A 102 17.02 6.23 -7.57
CA PRO A 102 16.79 6.17 -6.13
C PRO A 102 15.66 7.09 -5.67
N ASN A 103 15.60 8.32 -6.19
CA ASN A 103 14.63 9.31 -5.76
C ASN A 103 13.24 9.05 -6.36
N LEU A 104 13.22 8.71 -7.65
CA LEU A 104 12.00 8.36 -8.37
C LEU A 104 11.35 7.12 -7.77
N SER A 105 12.13 6.08 -7.48
CA SER A 105 11.61 4.84 -6.86
C SER A 105 11.05 5.10 -5.47
N ALA A 106 11.75 5.89 -4.64
CA ALA A 106 11.27 6.26 -3.31
C ALA A 106 9.93 7.03 -3.37
N MET A 107 9.84 8.03 -4.27
CA MET A 107 8.61 8.78 -4.49
C MET A 107 7.46 7.87 -4.95
N VAL A 108 7.71 7.00 -5.92
CA VAL A 108 6.68 6.10 -6.44
C VAL A 108 6.21 5.10 -5.39
N PHE A 109 7.10 4.53 -4.57
CA PHE A 109 6.66 3.66 -3.48
C PHE A 109 5.83 4.40 -2.44
N ALA A 110 6.16 5.65 -2.13
CA ALA A 110 5.32 6.48 -1.27
C ALA A 110 3.92 6.68 -1.87
N LEU A 111 3.83 6.96 -3.18
CA LEU A 111 2.56 7.09 -3.91
C LEU A 111 1.75 5.79 -3.91
N LEU A 112 2.39 4.64 -4.13
CA LEU A 112 1.72 3.33 -4.15
C LEU A 112 1.23 2.89 -2.76
N CYS A 113 1.79 3.44 -1.69
CA CYS A 113 1.33 3.24 -0.32
C CYS A 113 0.11 4.09 0.06
N LEU A 114 -0.32 5.03 -0.79
CA LEU A 114 -1.49 5.84 -0.51
C LEU A 114 -2.77 4.99 -0.55
N PRO A 115 -3.58 4.99 0.52
CA PRO A 115 -4.83 4.25 0.54
C PRO A 115 -5.83 4.90 -0.43
N ALA A 116 -6.21 4.18 -1.48
CA ALA A 116 -7.19 4.65 -2.46
C ALA A 116 -8.64 4.72 -1.93
N SER A 117 -8.91 4.09 -0.78
CA SER A 117 -10.24 4.11 -0.14
C SER A 117 -10.16 3.77 1.34
N ASN A 118 -11.26 4.04 2.05
CA ASN A 118 -11.42 3.68 3.46
C ASN A 118 -11.60 2.17 3.70
N ALA A 119 -11.64 1.33 2.66
CA ALA A 119 -11.87 -0.11 2.81
C ALA A 119 -10.81 -0.81 3.68
N ALA A 120 -9.55 -0.33 3.64
CA ALA A 120 -8.50 -0.83 4.52
C ALA A 120 -8.80 -0.54 6.01
N VAL A 121 -9.31 0.66 6.30
CA VAL A 121 -9.71 1.07 7.65
C VAL A 121 -10.96 0.33 8.11
N GLU A 122 -11.98 0.20 7.25
CA GLU A 122 -13.21 -0.55 7.55
C GLU A 122 -12.91 -2.04 7.85
N ARG A 123 -11.90 -2.62 7.19
CA ARG A 123 -11.44 -3.98 7.49
C ARG A 123 -10.85 -4.09 8.90
N VAL A 124 -10.08 -3.09 9.33
CA VAL A 124 -9.56 -3.03 10.71
C VAL A 124 -10.70 -2.84 11.71
N PHE A 125 -11.68 -1.99 11.42
CA PHE A 125 -12.87 -1.85 12.27
C PHE A 125 -13.67 -3.14 12.38
N SER A 126 -13.78 -3.91 11.31
CA SER A 126 -14.40 -5.24 11.37
C SER A 126 -13.62 -6.17 12.30
N LEU A 127 -12.28 -6.13 12.28
CA LEU A 127 -11.44 -6.89 13.22
C LEU A 127 -11.61 -6.43 14.67
N VAL A 128 -11.81 -5.12 14.90
CA VAL A 128 -12.14 -4.57 16.22
C VAL A 128 -13.45 -5.16 16.72
N THR A 129 -14.51 -5.13 15.91
CA THR A 129 -15.83 -5.68 16.28
C THR A 129 -15.76 -7.17 16.61
N VAL A 130 -14.99 -7.96 15.84
CA VAL A 130 -14.82 -9.40 16.12
C VAL A 130 -13.97 -9.65 17.37
N THR A 131 -13.05 -8.74 17.70
CA THR A 131 -12.16 -8.88 18.87
C THR A 131 -12.84 -8.42 20.16
N LYS A 132 -13.62 -7.35 20.09
CA LYS A 132 -14.39 -6.77 21.19
C LYS A 132 -15.85 -7.20 21.05
N THR A 133 -16.15 -8.40 21.51
CA THR A 133 -17.51 -8.96 21.55
C THR A 133 -18.25 -8.49 22.80
N ASP A 134 -19.57 -8.73 22.85
CA ASP A 134 -20.39 -8.37 24.01
C ASP A 134 -19.90 -9.05 25.31
N HIS A 135 -19.41 -10.29 25.21
CA HIS A 135 -18.82 -11.02 26.33
C HIS A 135 -17.38 -10.60 26.66
N ARG A 136 -16.68 -9.93 25.73
CA ARG A 136 -15.29 -9.49 25.88
C ARG A 136 -15.15 -7.98 25.63
N ASN A 137 -16.06 -7.20 26.20
CA ASN A 137 -16.15 -5.76 25.96
C ASN A 137 -15.22 -4.91 26.86
N LYS A 138 -14.67 -5.48 27.95
CA LYS A 138 -13.77 -4.81 28.91
C LYS A 138 -12.28 -4.93 28.54
N LEU A 139 -11.95 -4.78 27.25
CA LEU A 139 -10.55 -4.69 26.82
C LEU A 139 -10.03 -3.27 26.97
N THR A 140 -8.86 -3.11 27.58
CA THR A 140 -8.12 -1.84 27.53
C THR A 140 -7.72 -1.55 26.08
N VAL A 141 -7.55 -0.26 25.75
CA VAL A 141 -7.13 0.16 24.40
C VAL A 141 -5.82 -0.52 24.01
N ARG A 142 -4.83 -0.54 24.92
CA ARG A 142 -3.54 -1.21 24.71
C ARG A 142 -3.70 -2.70 24.41
N ASN A 143 -4.53 -3.43 25.14
CA ASN A 143 -4.72 -4.86 24.89
C ASN A 143 -5.41 -5.11 23.55
N LEU A 144 -6.40 -4.29 23.21
CA LEU A 144 -7.07 -4.36 21.92
C LEU A 144 -6.09 -4.10 20.77
N GLU A 145 -5.28 -3.04 20.88
CA GLU A 145 -4.23 -2.70 19.91
C GLU A 145 -3.23 -3.84 19.71
N MET A 146 -2.71 -4.42 20.80
CA MET A 146 -1.78 -5.56 20.71
C MET A 146 -2.41 -6.77 20.02
N ILE A 147 -3.67 -7.10 20.31
CA ILE A 147 -4.37 -8.20 19.63
C ILE A 147 -4.55 -7.89 18.15
N LEU A 148 -4.91 -6.66 17.79
CA LEU A 148 -5.05 -6.25 16.38
C LEU A 148 -3.72 -6.34 15.64
N HIS A 149 -2.61 -5.90 16.25
CA HIS A 149 -1.27 -6.05 15.66
C HIS A 149 -0.93 -7.51 15.38
N VAL A 150 -1.16 -8.40 16.36
CA VAL A 150 -0.92 -9.84 16.17
C VAL A 150 -1.80 -10.39 15.05
N ARG A 151 -3.11 -10.08 15.02
CA ARG A 151 -4.01 -10.60 13.97
C ARG A 151 -3.65 -10.08 12.58
N CYS A 152 -3.38 -8.79 12.45
CA CYS A 152 -2.97 -8.18 11.18
C CYS A 152 -1.62 -8.75 10.72
N GLY A 153 -0.63 -8.83 11.61
CA GLY A 153 0.69 -9.37 11.29
C GLY A 153 0.65 -10.85 10.89
N LEU A 154 -0.07 -11.69 11.64
CA LEU A 154 -0.21 -13.11 11.28
C LEU A 154 -0.84 -13.31 9.90
N LYS A 155 -1.82 -12.47 9.55
CA LYS A 155 -2.45 -12.51 8.23
C LYS A 155 -1.52 -12.02 7.12
N GLU A 156 -0.80 -10.92 7.34
CA GLU A 156 0.07 -10.31 6.33
C GLU A 156 1.31 -11.17 6.04
N TYR A 157 1.99 -11.63 7.08
CA TYR A 157 3.27 -12.35 6.94
C TYR A 157 3.11 -13.85 6.72
N PHE A 158 2.03 -14.46 7.23
CA PHE A 158 1.86 -15.92 7.22
C PHE A 158 0.57 -16.37 6.53
N GLY A 159 -0.30 -15.45 6.10
CA GLY A 159 -1.62 -15.74 5.51
C GLY A 159 -2.66 -16.23 6.53
N CYS A 160 -2.24 -17.04 7.50
CA CYS A 160 -3.06 -17.61 8.57
C CYS A 160 -2.21 -17.92 9.81
N CYS A 161 -2.84 -17.96 10.99
CA CYS A 161 -2.19 -18.36 12.24
C CYS A 161 -1.62 -19.78 12.19
N ASN A 162 -2.19 -20.68 11.38
CA ASN A 162 -1.72 -22.07 11.27
C ASN A 162 -0.34 -22.18 10.62
N ASN A 163 0.06 -21.15 9.87
CA ASN A 163 1.35 -21.11 9.18
C ASN A 163 2.44 -20.44 10.03
N PHE A 164 2.06 -19.84 11.17
CA PHE A 164 3.00 -19.20 12.07
C PHE A 164 3.76 -20.25 12.88
N LYS A 165 5.08 -20.24 12.73
CA LYS A 165 6.00 -21.08 13.52
C LYS A 165 6.80 -20.16 14.43
N PRO A 166 6.61 -20.23 15.77
CA PRO A 166 7.38 -19.43 16.70
C PRO A 166 8.86 -19.84 16.66
N SER A 167 9.76 -18.87 16.80
CA SER A 167 11.19 -19.14 16.96
C SER A 167 11.51 -19.63 18.38
N GLU A 168 12.65 -20.31 18.56
CA GLU A 168 13.09 -20.76 19.89
C GLU A 168 13.16 -19.60 20.89
N ARG A 169 13.78 -18.48 20.48
CA ARG A 169 13.82 -17.24 21.27
C ARG A 169 12.43 -16.70 21.64
N PHE A 170 11.42 -16.92 20.81
CA PHE A 170 10.04 -16.53 21.13
C PHE A 170 9.46 -17.43 22.22
N LEU A 171 9.71 -18.74 22.15
CA LEU A 171 9.25 -19.73 23.13
C LEU A 171 9.94 -19.57 24.49
N GLU A 172 11.22 -19.19 24.51
CA GLU A 172 11.96 -18.90 25.75
C GLU A 172 11.30 -17.79 26.58
N LYS A 173 10.62 -16.84 25.94
CA LYS A 173 9.89 -15.76 26.60
C LYS A 173 8.52 -16.18 27.11
N PHE A 174 8.01 -17.34 26.70
CA PHE A 174 6.75 -17.92 27.16
C PHE A 174 6.95 -18.73 28.45
N ASN A 175 7.65 -18.16 29.43
CA ASN A 175 7.85 -18.75 30.74
C ASN A 175 7.01 -18.02 31.80
N SER A 176 6.75 -18.69 32.93
CA SER A 176 5.89 -18.17 34.00
C SER A 176 6.44 -16.90 34.66
N ALA A 177 7.77 -16.71 34.67
CA ALA A 177 8.38 -15.52 35.26
C ALA A 177 8.04 -14.27 34.43
N VAL A 178 8.11 -14.35 33.10
CA VAL A 178 7.85 -13.21 32.20
C VAL A 178 6.35 -12.99 31.95
N MET A 179 5.53 -14.05 31.93
CA MET A 179 4.09 -13.96 31.62
C MET A 179 3.25 -13.33 32.73
N TYR A 180 3.64 -13.51 33.99
CA TYR A 180 2.87 -13.08 35.15
C TYR A 180 3.57 -11.98 35.96
N GLU A 181 4.66 -11.40 35.44
CA GLU A 181 5.20 -10.15 35.95
C GLU A 181 4.21 -9.02 35.62
N VAL A 182 3.48 -8.57 36.65
CA VAL A 182 2.53 -7.45 36.60
C VAL A 182 3.23 -6.16 37.00
#